data_AF-A0A2H0WTW0-F1
#
_entry.id   AF-A0A2H0WTW0-F1
#
_cell.length_a   1.000
_cell.length_b   1.000
_cell.length_c   1.000
_cell.angle_alpha   90.00
_cell.angle_beta   90.00
_cell.angle_gamma   90.00
#
_symmetry.space_group_name_H-M   'P 1'
#
loop_
_entity.id
_entity.type
_entity.pdbx_description
1 polymer ?
#
loop_
_entity_poly.entity_id
_entity_poly.type
_entity_poly.pdbx_seq_one_letter_code
_entity_poly.pdbx_strand_id
1 'polypeptide(L)' 'KSKAKHFIFIHSDNDPYCPLEHAQFLSKKLHGKLIVKKGQKHFSVSTFGKKYSKFPFLLKEIAKS' A
#
# COMPACT_ATOMS: atom_id res chain seq x y z
N LYS A 1 -19.49 2.43 6.89
CA LYS A 1 -18.96 2.83 5.56
C LYS A 1 -19.59 4.15 5.09
N SER A 2 -19.56 5.22 5.89
CA SER A 2 -20.24 6.50 5.55
C SER A 2 -19.35 7.75 5.66
N LYS A 3 -18.09 7.60 6.07
CA LYS A 3 -17.14 8.71 6.29
C LYS A 3 -16.00 8.76 5.27
N ALA A 4 -15.86 7.74 4.42
CA ALA A 4 -14.87 7.68 3.35
C ALA A 4 -15.52 7.08 2.10
N LYS A 5 -15.28 7.71 0.94
CA LYS A 5 -15.82 7.28 -0.36
C LYS A 5 -14.93 6.25 -1.06
N HIS A 6 -13.62 6.31 -0.82
CA HIS A 6 -12.64 5.46 -1.50
C HIS A 6 -11.64 4.88 -0.49
N PHE A 7 -11.37 3.59 -0.62
CA PHE A 7 -10.31 2.89 0.11
C PHE A 7 -9.30 2.38 -0.90
N ILE A 8 -8.03 2.72 -0.71
CA ILE A 8 -6.92 2.21 -1.51
C ILE A 8 -5.93 1.55 -0.56
N PHE A 9 -5.62 0.28 -0.81
CA PHE A 9 -4.63 -0.50 -0.11
C PHE A 9 -3.39 -0.60 -1.01
N ILE A 10 -2.23 -0.27 -0.48
CA ILE A 10 -0.94 -0.36 -1.19
C ILE A 10 -0.08 -1.35 -0.40
N HIS A 11 0.34 -2.44 -1.04
CA HIS A 11 1.12 -3.50 -0.41
C HIS A 11 2.33 -3.91 -1.26
N SER A 12 3.37 -4.48 -0.65
CA SER A 12 4.49 -5.08 -1.37
C SER A 12 4.38 -6.59 -1.36
N ASP A 13 4.66 -7.25 -2.49
CA ASP A 13 4.63 -8.72 -2.58
C ASP A 13 5.68 -9.43 -1.71
N ASN A 14 6.73 -8.71 -1.30
CA ASN A 14 7.85 -9.24 -0.53
C ASN A 14 8.07 -8.48 0.79
N ASP A 15 7.01 -7.92 1.37
CA ASP A 15 7.04 -7.32 2.70
C ASP A 15 7.48 -8.37 3.75
N PRO A 16 8.60 -8.16 4.47
CA PRO A 16 9.13 -9.14 5.41
C PRO A 16 8.35 -9.21 6.73
N TYR A 17 7.43 -8.27 6.99
CA TYR A 17 6.76 -8.12 8.27
C TYR A 17 5.24 -8.30 8.17
N CYS A 18 4.64 -7.91 7.04
CA CYS A 18 3.20 -7.94 6.86
C CYS A 18 2.78 -8.82 5.66
N PRO A 19 2.10 -9.97 5.90
CA PRO A 19 1.61 -10.83 4.84
C PRO A 19 0.61 -10.12 3.92
N LEU A 20 0.71 -10.40 2.61
CA LEU A 20 -0.18 -9.83 1.59
C LEU A 20 -1.67 -10.20 1.82
N GLU A 21 -1.93 -11.35 2.44
CA GLU A 21 -3.26 -11.88 2.74
C GLU A 21 -4.09 -10.90 3.58
N HIS A 22 -3.46 -10.19 4.52
CA HIS A 22 -4.15 -9.21 5.35
C HIS A 22 -4.65 -8.02 4.51
N ALA A 23 -3.83 -7.52 3.58
CA ALA A 23 -4.22 -6.45 2.66
C ALA A 23 -5.34 -6.92 1.72
N GLN A 24 -5.27 -8.16 1.23
CA GLN A 24 -6.34 -8.76 0.42
C GLN A 24 -7.65 -8.87 1.21
N PHE A 25 -7.61 -9.38 2.43
CA PHE A 25 -8.78 -9.50 3.30
C PHE A 25 -9.45 -8.13 3.54
N LEU A 26 -8.66 -7.12 3.92
CA LEU A 26 -9.19 -5.77 4.20
C LEU A 26 -9.73 -5.09 2.94
N SER A 27 -9.06 -5.25 1.80
CA SER A 27 -9.55 -4.70 0.52
C SER A 27 -10.91 -5.26 0.13
N LYS A 28 -11.13 -6.58 0.28
CA LYS A 28 -12.42 -7.22 0.06
C LYS A 28 -13.47 -6.70 1.04
N LYS A 29 -13.15 -6.69 2.35
CA LYS A 29 -14.09 -6.26 3.40
C LYS A 29 -14.56 -4.81 3.23
N LEU A 30 -13.67 -3.92 2.79
CA LEU A 30 -13.98 -2.49 2.60
C LEU A 30 -14.41 -2.14 1.16
N HIS A 31 -14.43 -3.10 0.23
CA HIS A 31 -14.60 -2.83 -1.20
C HIS A 31 -13.58 -1.80 -1.72
N GLY A 32 -12.35 -1.89 -1.20
CA GLY A 32 -11.24 -1.02 -1.57
C GLY A 32 -10.41 -1.59 -2.73
N LYS A 33 -9.73 -0.69 -3.44
CA LYS A 33 -8.75 -1.04 -4.48
C LYS A 33 -7.47 -1.55 -3.81
N LEU A 34 -7.00 -2.74 -4.17
CA LEU A 34 -5.67 -3.23 -3.75
C LEU A 34 -4.65 -3.03 -4.87
N ILE A 35 -3.53 -2.40 -4.56
CA ILE A 35 -2.39 -2.20 -5.45
C ILE A 35 -1.19 -2.93 -4.85
N VAL A 36 -0.69 -3.94 -5.56
CA VAL A 36 0.51 -4.68 -5.14
C VAL A 36 1.72 -4.20 -5.94
N LYS A 37 2.75 -3.74 -5.24
CA LYS A 37 4.03 -3.32 -5.82
C LYS A 37 5.05 -4.45 -5.67
N LYS A 38 5.70 -4.83 -6.76
CA LYS A 38 6.72 -5.88 -6.73
C LYS A 38 8.02 -5.39 -6.07
N GLY A 39 8.55 -6.16 -5.13
CA GLY A 39 9.91 -6.03 -4.65
C GLY A 39 10.18 -4.83 -3.72
N GLN A 40 9.17 -4.19 -3.12
CA GLN A 40 9.33 -2.91 -2.40
C GLN A 40 9.53 -3.03 -0.88
N LYS A 41 9.62 -4.24 -0.33
CA LYS A 41 9.74 -4.52 1.11
C LYS A 41 8.65 -3.79 1.91
N HIS A 42 8.95 -3.20 3.07
CA HIS A 42 7.96 -2.58 3.95
C HIS A 42 7.78 -1.07 3.68
N PHE A 43 8.09 -0.59 2.47
CA PHE A 43 8.01 0.83 2.09
C PHE A 43 8.74 1.79 3.04
N SER A 44 9.78 1.31 3.70
CA SER A 44 10.50 2.05 4.75
C SER A 44 11.96 2.23 4.39
N VAL A 45 12.57 3.27 4.94
CA VAL A 45 14.03 3.47 4.85
C VAL A 45 14.78 2.30 5.52
N SER A 46 14.24 1.72 6.59
CA SER A 46 14.85 0.58 7.28
C SER A 46 14.90 -0.69 6.42
N THR A 47 13.90 -0.92 5.56
CA THR A 47 13.81 -2.16 4.78
C THR A 47 14.27 -2.02 3.33
N PHE A 48 14.32 -0.80 2.79
CA PHE A 48 14.67 -0.55 1.39
C PHE A 48 15.63 0.63 1.19
N GLY A 49 16.20 1.17 2.27
CA GLY A 49 17.24 2.21 2.24
C GLY A 49 16.73 3.63 1.92
N LYS A 50 17.66 4.58 1.79
CA LYS A 50 17.37 6.01 1.61
C LYS A 50 16.49 6.33 0.39
N LYS A 51 16.39 5.43 -0.60
CA LYS A 51 15.47 5.58 -1.74
C LYS A 51 14.00 5.64 -1.32
N TYR A 52 13.63 5.09 -0.16
CA TYR A 52 12.27 5.22 0.40
C TYR A 52 12.08 6.40 1.35
N SER A 53 13.03 7.35 1.39
CA SER A 53 12.80 8.65 2.06
C SER A 53 11.66 9.46 1.41
N LYS A 54 11.29 9.11 0.18
CA LYS A 54 10.18 9.70 -0.57
C LYS A 54 9.33 8.58 -1.16
N PHE A 55 8.03 8.81 -1.24
CA PHE A 55 7.10 7.86 -1.88
C PHE A 55 6.25 8.56 -2.97
N PRO A 56 6.85 8.92 -4.12
CA PRO A 56 6.16 9.68 -5.16
C PRO A 56 4.96 8.94 -5.76
N PHE A 57 4.96 7.61 -5.73
CA PHE A 57 3.81 6.81 -6.14
C PHE A 57 2.57 7.10 -5.28
N LEU A 58 2.73 7.21 -3.96
CA LEU A 58 1.63 7.54 -3.05
C LEU A 58 1.05 8.93 -3.36
N LEU A 59 1.91 9.93 -3.56
CA LEU A 59 1.48 11.28 -3.94
C LEU A 59 0.67 11.29 -5.24
N LYS A 60 1.09 10.50 -6.24
CA LYS A 60 0.36 10.36 -7.50
C LYS A 60 -1.00 9.68 -7.34
N GLU A 61 -1.14 8.69 -6.45
CA GLU A 61 -2.45 8.06 -6.23
C GLU A 61 -3.41 8.98 -5.48
N ILE A 62 -2.91 9.77 -4.52
CA ILE A 62 -3.74 10.77 -3.81
C ILE A 62 -4.21 11.87 -4.77
N ALA A 63 -3.33 12.37 -5.64
CA ALA A 63 -3.67 13.44 -6.59
C ALA A 63 -4.68 13.04 -7.69
N LYS A 64 -4.93 11.74 -7.88
CA LYS A 64 -5.94 11.22 -8.83
C LYS A 64 -7.34 11.10 -8.22
N SER A 65 -7.44 11.12 -6.89
CA SER A 65 -8.67 10.90 -6.14
C SER A 65 -9.39 12.22 -5.86
#